data_AF-A0AA96V8P2-F1
#
_entry.id   AF-A0AA96V8P2-F1
#
_cell.length_a   1.000
_cell.length_b   1.000
_cell.length_c   1.000
_cell.angle_alpha   90.00
_cell.angle_beta   90.00
_cell.angle_gamma   90.00
#
_symmetry.space_group_name_H-M   'P 1'
#
loop_
_entity.id
_entity.type
_entity.pdbx_description
1 polymer ?
#
loop_
_entity_poly.entity_id
_entity_poly.type
_entity_poly.pdbx_seq_one_letter_code
_entity_poly.pdbx_strand_id
1 'polypeptide(L)'
;MLICFCRTVVIDFGVFMQEHSDLSVEIYDLLKDGRQLSISGITRELKARDFNEHRLIVTGYLRALKDMDCLNEFDLSPSKIYTLKADDKNANGFSKSKTNANVDANAADIYGLVGEKLSKTMSSVIKIETAVYIFMTLFDRPCFESELNAAGIDSVQLSKYFSAQTDSNTDSNLVFKSKDFKKYYDELPQMKNSQAYEIHTDKLDPDFLMRAVNLLTALLKDEVDVSDLVSKTANTSLLNF
;
A
#
# COMPACT_ATOMS: atom_id res chain seq x y z
N MET A 1 41.09 10.28 -13.99
CA MET A 1 39.72 10.49 -14.48
C MET A 1 38.84 9.50 -13.73
N LEU A 2 38.22 9.95 -12.64
CA LEU A 2 37.56 9.09 -11.67
C LEU A 2 36.22 8.56 -12.21
N ILE A 3 35.97 7.31 -11.83
CA ILE A 3 34.80 6.46 -11.97
C ILE A 3 33.52 7.18 -11.52
N CYS A 4 32.43 7.04 -12.26
CA CYS A 4 31.08 7.09 -11.68
C CYS A 4 30.14 6.14 -12.43
N PHE A 5 30.14 4.89 -11.95
CA PHE A 5 29.19 3.85 -12.31
C PHE A 5 27.99 3.98 -11.37
N CYS A 6 27.09 4.94 -11.60
CA CYS A 6 25.81 4.99 -10.89
C CYS A 6 24.85 4.03 -11.56
N ARG A 7 25.01 2.75 -11.22
CA ARG A 7 24.01 1.72 -11.49
C ARG A 7 22.88 1.96 -10.48
N THR A 8 21.81 2.61 -10.94
CA THR A 8 20.58 2.78 -10.19
C THR A 8 20.05 1.39 -9.83
N VAL A 9 20.24 0.99 -8.58
CA VAL A 9 19.50 -0.13 -8.00
C VAL A 9 18.12 0.42 -7.71
N VAL A 10 17.23 0.35 -8.71
CA VAL A 10 15.80 0.33 -8.45
C VAL A 10 15.59 -0.97 -7.67
N ILE A 11 15.37 -0.85 -6.37
CA ILE A 11 14.94 -1.97 -5.56
C ILE A 11 13.52 -2.26 -6.01
N ASP A 12 13.42 -3.18 -6.97
CA ASP A 12 12.17 -3.69 -7.49
C ASP A 12 11.54 -4.58 -6.42
N PHE A 13 10.90 -3.95 -5.43
CA PHE A 13 10.21 -4.63 -4.33
C PHE A 13 9.03 -5.49 -4.84
N GLY A 14 8.56 -5.24 -6.06
CA GLY A 14 7.46 -5.98 -6.71
C GLY A 14 7.85 -7.40 -7.16
N VAL A 15 9.13 -7.65 -7.44
CA VAL A 15 9.57 -8.94 -8.01
C VAL A 15 9.76 -10.02 -6.94
N PHE A 16 9.76 -9.68 -5.64
CA PHE A 16 9.97 -10.67 -4.58
C PHE A 16 8.70 -11.43 -4.13
N MET A 17 7.53 -11.10 -4.66
CA MET A 17 6.23 -11.59 -4.15
C MET A 17 5.47 -12.54 -5.09
N GLN A 18 6.03 -12.98 -6.23
CA GLN A 18 5.16 -13.47 -7.33
C GLN A 18 5.35 -14.92 -7.85
N GLU A 19 5.92 -15.86 -7.11
CA GLU A 19 6.02 -17.25 -7.64
C GLU A 19 5.69 -18.43 -6.71
N HIS A 20 5.22 -18.19 -5.49
CA HIS A 20 4.62 -19.24 -4.68
C HIS A 20 3.15 -18.91 -4.48
N SER A 21 2.26 -19.87 -4.76
CA SER A 21 0.90 -19.86 -4.22
C SER A 21 0.95 -19.37 -2.77
N ASP A 22 0.39 -18.19 -2.54
CA ASP A 22 0.67 -17.40 -1.35
C ASP A 22 0.46 -18.21 -0.08
N LEU A 23 1.53 -18.44 0.69
CA LEU A 23 1.49 -19.18 1.96
C LEU A 23 0.43 -18.58 2.91
N SER A 24 0.19 -17.27 2.80
CA SER A 24 -0.88 -16.57 3.51
C SER A 24 -2.27 -17.12 3.15
N VAL A 25 -2.59 -17.28 1.87
CA VAL A 25 -3.89 -17.79 1.38
C VAL A 25 -4.16 -19.20 1.92
N GLU A 26 -3.15 -20.06 1.91
CA GLU A 26 -3.28 -21.42 2.44
C GLU A 26 -3.47 -21.44 3.97
N ILE A 27 -2.78 -20.57 4.70
CA ILE A 27 -3.00 -20.38 6.14
C ILE A 27 -4.44 -19.91 6.41
N TYR A 28 -4.97 -19.00 5.60
CA TYR A 28 -6.36 -18.56 5.67
C TYR A 28 -7.33 -19.71 5.46
N ASP A 29 -7.13 -20.51 4.42
CA ASP A 29 -8.00 -21.66 4.13
C ASP A 29 -7.92 -22.74 5.20
N LEU A 30 -6.78 -22.90 5.87
CA LEU A 30 -6.64 -23.82 7.01
C LEU A 30 -7.40 -23.36 8.26
N LEU A 31 -7.46 -22.05 8.50
CA LEU A 31 -8.12 -21.45 9.65
C LEU A 31 -9.60 -21.10 9.38
N LYS A 32 -10.05 -21.29 8.14
CA LYS A 32 -11.45 -21.18 7.73
C LYS A 32 -12.35 -22.09 8.57
N ASP A 33 -13.63 -21.75 8.63
CA ASP A 33 -14.66 -22.44 9.43
C ASP A 33 -14.45 -22.36 10.96
N GLY A 34 -13.65 -21.39 11.43
CA GLY A 34 -13.42 -21.16 12.86
C GLY A 34 -12.50 -22.19 13.52
N ARG A 35 -11.65 -22.85 12.73
CA ARG A 35 -10.64 -23.78 13.25
C ARG A 35 -9.59 -23.01 14.04
N GLN A 36 -9.17 -23.61 15.16
CA GLN A 36 -8.14 -23.06 16.04
C GLN A 36 -6.92 -23.97 15.96
N LEU A 37 -5.82 -23.47 15.41
CA LEU A 37 -4.60 -24.27 15.22
C LEU A 37 -3.41 -23.58 15.88
N SER A 38 -2.54 -24.40 16.48
CA SER A 38 -1.24 -23.94 16.95
C SER A 38 -0.24 -23.87 15.81
N ILE A 39 0.89 -23.19 16.02
CA ILE A 39 2.02 -23.13 15.05
C ILE A 39 2.39 -24.53 14.54
N SER A 40 2.48 -25.51 15.44
CA SER A 40 2.82 -26.88 15.09
C SER A 40 1.73 -27.56 14.25
N GLY A 41 0.45 -27.29 14.57
CA GLY A 41 -0.70 -27.78 13.81
C GLY A 41 -0.72 -27.22 12.39
N ILE A 42 -0.57 -25.90 12.25
CA ILE A 42 -0.51 -25.21 10.96
C ILE A 42 0.66 -25.74 10.12
N THR A 43 1.84 -25.89 10.72
CA THR A 43 3.01 -26.43 10.00
C THR A 43 2.78 -27.86 9.50
N ARG A 44 2.05 -28.70 10.26
CA ARG A 44 1.76 -30.08 9.86
C ARG A 44 0.75 -30.14 8.72
N GLU A 45 -0.30 -29.33 8.78
CA GLU A 45 -1.33 -29.25 7.75
C GLU A 45 -0.78 -28.65 6.44
N LEU A 46 0.08 -27.62 6.53
CA LEU A 46 0.78 -27.06 5.38
C LEU A 46 1.66 -28.11 4.69
N LYS A 47 2.42 -28.91 5.47
CA LYS A 47 3.20 -30.03 4.92
C LYS A 47 2.33 -31.09 4.24
N ALA A 48 1.09 -31.27 4.68
CA ALA A 48 0.15 -32.19 4.04
C ALA A 48 -0.41 -31.64 2.71
N ARG A 49 -0.32 -30.33 2.49
CA ARG A 49 -0.67 -29.63 1.24
C ARG A 49 0.55 -29.33 0.36
N ASP A 50 1.64 -30.07 0.54
CA ASP A 50 2.93 -29.89 -0.14
C ASP A 50 3.68 -28.56 0.13
N PHE A 51 3.29 -27.79 1.15
CA PHE A 51 4.05 -26.62 1.63
C PHE A 51 5.05 -27.03 2.73
N ASN A 52 6.27 -27.35 2.33
CA ASN A 52 7.34 -27.75 3.25
C ASN A 52 8.21 -26.57 3.71
N GLU A 53 7.56 -25.50 4.18
CA GLU A 53 8.26 -24.32 4.66
C GLU A 53 8.86 -24.52 6.06
N HIS A 54 9.96 -23.82 6.31
CA HIS A 54 10.58 -23.85 7.64
C HIS A 54 9.62 -23.21 8.67
N ARG A 55 9.56 -23.78 9.87
CA ARG A 55 8.64 -23.30 10.94
C ARG A 55 8.81 -21.81 11.25
N LEU A 56 10.04 -21.28 11.17
CA LEU A 56 10.32 -19.85 11.36
C LEU A 56 9.62 -18.97 10.31
N ILE A 57 9.55 -19.43 9.07
CA ILE A 57 8.87 -18.73 7.98
C ILE A 57 7.37 -18.67 8.31
N VAL A 58 6.76 -19.82 8.61
CA VAL A 58 5.34 -19.90 9.01
C VAL A 58 5.04 -18.98 10.20
N THR A 59 5.90 -18.93 11.22
CA THR A 59 5.71 -18.00 12.35
C THR A 59 5.84 -16.53 11.95
N GLY A 60 6.73 -16.20 11.01
CA GLY A 60 6.86 -14.85 10.47
C GLY A 60 5.57 -14.42 9.77
N TYR A 61 5.00 -15.30 8.95
CA TYR A 61 3.71 -15.06 8.30
C TYR A 61 2.56 -14.93 9.29
N LEU A 62 2.45 -15.81 10.29
CA LEU A 62 1.41 -15.72 11.32
C LEU A 62 1.50 -14.42 12.12
N ARG A 63 2.73 -13.94 12.40
CA ARG A 63 2.95 -12.65 13.05
C ARG A 63 2.52 -11.50 12.14
N ALA A 64 2.94 -11.49 10.88
CA ALA A 64 2.52 -10.45 9.93
C ALA A 64 1.00 -10.41 9.75
N LEU A 65 0.34 -11.58 9.65
CA LEU A 65 -1.11 -11.68 9.56
C LEU A 65 -1.81 -11.16 10.83
N LYS A 66 -1.25 -11.41 12.01
CA LYS A 66 -1.75 -10.83 13.26
C LYS A 66 -1.56 -9.30 13.27
N ASP A 67 -0.40 -8.81 12.85
CA ASP A 67 -0.08 -7.38 12.81
C ASP A 67 -0.99 -6.63 11.81
N MET A 68 -1.44 -7.31 10.73
CA MET A 68 -2.46 -6.83 9.79
C MET A 68 -3.91 -7.06 10.30
N ASP A 69 -4.10 -7.40 11.57
CA ASP A 69 -5.40 -7.61 12.24
C ASP A 69 -6.29 -8.70 11.59
N CYS A 70 -5.66 -9.62 10.86
CA CYS A 70 -6.35 -10.71 10.15
C CYS A 70 -6.58 -11.95 11.03
N LEU A 71 -5.72 -12.15 12.04
CA LEU A 71 -5.72 -13.30 12.93
C LEU A 71 -5.77 -12.87 14.39
N ASN A 72 -6.56 -13.58 15.17
CA ASN A 72 -6.50 -13.53 16.63
C ASN A 72 -5.48 -14.54 17.14
N GLU A 73 -4.55 -14.08 17.97
CA GLU A 73 -3.58 -14.91 18.69
C GLU A 73 -4.02 -15.08 20.14
N PHE A 74 -4.07 -16.32 20.61
CA PHE A 74 -4.41 -16.68 21.98
C PHE A 74 -3.32 -17.56 22.60
N ASP A 75 -2.81 -17.16 23.77
CA ASP A 75 -1.76 -17.89 24.49
C ASP A 75 -2.37 -18.96 25.43
N LEU A 76 -2.18 -20.24 25.08
CA LEU A 76 -2.54 -21.38 25.90
C LEU A 76 -1.33 -22.26 26.15
N SER A 77 -0.67 -22.09 27.30
CA SER A 77 0.50 -22.87 27.68
C SER A 77 0.31 -24.37 27.40
N PRO A 78 1.22 -25.02 26.64
CA PRO A 78 2.55 -24.56 26.20
C PRO A 78 2.59 -23.91 24.79
N SER A 79 1.48 -23.53 24.18
CA SER A 79 1.41 -23.12 22.77
C SER A 79 0.57 -21.88 22.49
N LYS A 80 0.90 -21.19 21.39
CA LYS A 80 0.11 -20.09 20.84
C LYS A 80 -0.88 -20.67 19.83
N ILE A 81 -2.14 -20.25 19.91
CA ILE A 81 -3.23 -20.69 19.03
C ILE A 81 -3.67 -19.51 18.17
N TYR A 82 -3.88 -19.76 16.89
CA TYR A 82 -4.35 -18.77 15.92
C TYR A 82 -5.75 -19.12 15.45
N THR A 83 -6.57 -18.09 15.30
CA THR A 83 -7.93 -18.16 14.77
C THR A 83 -8.18 -16.99 13.82
N LEU A 84 -9.01 -17.17 12.79
CA LEU A 84 -9.45 -16.04 11.97
C LEU A 84 -10.33 -15.10 12.78
N LYS A 85 -10.16 -13.80 12.56
CA LYS A 85 -11.07 -12.80 13.12
C LYS A 85 -12.45 -12.96 12.46
N ALA A 86 -13.53 -12.95 13.26
CA ALA A 86 -14.86 -13.39 12.84
C ALA A 86 -15.56 -12.49 11.80
N ASP A 87 -14.93 -11.39 11.39
CA ASP A 87 -15.49 -10.43 10.43
C ASP A 87 -15.38 -10.89 8.96
N ASP A 88 -14.56 -11.92 8.69
CA ASP A 88 -14.22 -12.39 7.34
C ASP A 88 -14.95 -13.68 6.91
N LYS A 89 -16.24 -13.80 7.22
CA LYS A 89 -17.06 -14.91 6.66
C LYS A 89 -17.33 -14.82 5.15
N ASN A 90 -16.81 -13.80 4.47
CA ASN A 90 -16.89 -13.63 3.02
C ASN A 90 -15.50 -13.70 2.39
N ALA A 91 -14.83 -14.84 2.53
CA ALA A 91 -13.56 -15.14 1.90
C ALA A 91 -13.73 -15.32 0.37
N ASN A 92 -13.83 -14.21 -0.35
CA ASN A 92 -13.14 -14.05 -1.63
C ASN A 92 -11.93 -13.17 -1.31
N GLY A 93 -10.72 -13.69 -1.55
CA GLY A 93 -9.46 -13.17 -1.03
C GLY A 93 -9.30 -11.65 -1.12
N PHE A 94 -8.72 -11.05 -0.08
CA PHE A 94 -8.21 -9.67 -0.03
C PHE A 94 -9.14 -8.57 -0.60
N SER A 95 -10.44 -8.85 -0.74
CA SER A 95 -11.40 -7.99 -1.42
C SER A 95 -12.76 -8.17 -0.78
N LYS A 96 -12.94 -7.41 0.30
CA LYS A 96 -14.09 -6.53 0.55
C LYS A 96 -13.95 -6.08 1.99
N SER A 97 -13.30 -4.92 2.18
CA SER A 97 -13.72 -4.01 3.22
C SER A 97 -15.25 -3.96 3.14
N LYS A 98 -15.87 -4.55 4.15
CA LYS A 98 -17.30 -4.64 4.31
C LYS A 98 -17.80 -3.20 4.34
N THR A 99 -18.60 -2.84 3.33
CA THR A 99 -19.65 -1.84 3.47
C THR A 99 -20.61 -2.30 4.57
N ASN A 100 -20.23 -2.11 5.82
CA ASN A 100 -21.07 -2.26 7.00
C ASN A 100 -20.98 -0.96 7.78
N ALA A 101 -22.12 -0.28 7.84
CA ALA A 101 -22.34 1.07 8.31
C ALA A 101 -22.14 1.29 9.83
N ASN A 102 -21.06 0.78 10.43
CA ASN A 102 -20.64 1.11 11.81
C ASN A 102 -19.26 0.50 12.18
N VAL A 103 -18.24 0.69 11.34
CA VAL A 103 -16.84 0.48 11.75
C VAL A 103 -16.13 1.82 11.57
N ASP A 104 -15.67 2.37 12.68
CA ASP A 104 -14.81 3.55 12.88
C ASP A 104 -14.71 4.53 11.70
N ALA A 105 -15.25 5.73 11.89
CA ALA A 105 -15.26 6.86 10.94
C ALA A 105 -13.87 7.38 10.50
N ASN A 106 -12.79 6.61 10.70
CA ASN A 106 -11.39 6.97 10.46
C ASN A 106 -10.59 5.92 9.68
N ALA A 107 -11.19 4.81 9.20
CA ALA A 107 -10.51 3.96 8.21
C ALA A 107 -10.55 4.65 6.84
N ALA A 108 -9.75 5.70 6.68
CA ALA A 108 -9.65 6.41 5.41
C ALA A 108 -9.04 5.47 4.37
N ASP A 109 -9.80 5.19 3.29
CA ASP A 109 -9.23 4.55 2.11
C ASP A 109 -7.98 5.30 1.65
N ILE A 110 -7.02 4.59 1.04
CA ILE A 110 -5.74 5.18 0.60
C ILE A 110 -5.90 6.49 -0.18
N TYR A 111 -6.95 6.60 -0.98
CA TYR A 111 -7.31 7.81 -1.71
C TYR A 111 -7.68 8.97 -0.78
N GLY A 112 -8.50 8.70 0.24
CA GLY A 112 -8.90 9.67 1.26
C GLY A 112 -7.71 10.13 2.11
N LEU A 113 -6.84 9.20 2.51
CA LEU A 113 -5.63 9.50 3.29
C LEU A 113 -4.68 10.44 2.53
N VAL A 114 -4.40 10.11 1.26
CA VAL A 114 -3.59 10.95 0.36
C VAL A 114 -4.29 12.30 0.12
N GLY A 115 -5.60 12.30 -0.14
CA GLY A 115 -6.40 13.49 -0.38
C GLY A 115 -6.40 14.46 0.80
N GLU A 116 -6.52 13.95 2.03
CA GLU A 116 -6.49 14.74 3.25
C GLU A 116 -5.12 15.43 3.42
N LYS A 117 -4.01 14.70 3.29
CA LYS A 117 -2.67 15.28 3.38
C LYS A 117 -2.43 16.33 2.30
N LEU A 118 -2.80 16.04 1.06
CA LEU A 118 -2.68 16.98 -0.04
C LEU A 118 -3.45 18.28 0.22
N SER A 119 -4.66 18.18 0.78
CA SER A 119 -5.49 19.36 1.08
C SER A 119 -4.88 20.27 2.16
N LYS A 120 -4.13 19.70 3.11
CA LYS A 120 -3.48 20.44 4.19
C LYS A 120 -2.16 21.09 3.77
N THR A 121 -1.45 20.49 2.82
CA THR A 121 -0.05 20.87 2.52
C THR A 121 0.11 21.67 1.23
N MET A 122 -0.77 21.53 0.24
CA MET A 122 -0.50 21.98 -1.14
C MET A 122 -1.58 22.90 -1.73
N SER A 123 -1.17 23.74 -2.70
CA SER A 123 -2.07 24.57 -3.51
C SER A 123 -2.78 23.74 -4.60
N SER A 124 -3.89 24.25 -5.16
CA SER A 124 -4.76 23.45 -6.06
C SER A 124 -4.07 22.89 -7.32
N VAL A 125 -3.07 23.57 -7.87
CA VAL A 125 -2.35 23.13 -9.08
C VAL A 125 -1.37 22.00 -8.74
N ILE A 126 -0.51 22.24 -7.75
CA ILE A 126 0.48 21.27 -7.26
C ILE A 126 -0.19 20.04 -6.65
N LYS A 127 -1.39 20.20 -6.08
CA LYS A 127 -2.22 19.11 -5.56
C LYS A 127 -2.52 18.06 -6.63
N ILE A 128 -2.93 18.48 -7.83
CA ILE A 128 -3.29 17.56 -8.92
C ILE A 128 -2.05 16.81 -9.41
N GLU A 129 -0.95 17.53 -9.63
CA GLU A 129 0.33 16.95 -10.07
C GLU A 129 0.87 15.95 -9.05
N THR A 130 0.85 16.32 -7.77
CA THR A 130 1.36 15.44 -6.71
C THR A 130 0.47 14.21 -6.52
N ALA A 131 -0.86 14.36 -6.63
CA ALA A 131 -1.79 13.23 -6.55
C ALA A 131 -1.58 12.21 -7.67
N VAL A 132 -1.51 12.68 -8.93
CA VAL A 132 -1.29 11.81 -10.09
C VAL A 132 0.07 11.12 -9.97
N TYR A 133 1.12 11.83 -9.54
CA TYR A 133 2.44 11.23 -9.34
C TYR A 133 2.39 10.10 -8.31
N ILE A 134 1.78 10.35 -7.15
CA ILE A 134 1.70 9.39 -6.06
C ILE A 134 0.92 8.15 -6.50
N PHE A 135 -0.27 8.31 -7.07
CA PHE A 135 -1.06 7.15 -7.49
C PHE A 135 -0.39 6.36 -8.62
N MET A 136 0.28 7.05 -9.54
CA MET A 136 1.09 6.38 -10.56
C MET A 136 2.22 5.57 -9.94
N THR A 137 2.92 6.12 -8.94
CA THR A 137 4.02 5.41 -8.26
C THR A 137 3.55 4.28 -7.34
N LEU A 138 2.37 4.40 -6.73
CA LEU A 138 1.84 3.40 -5.81
C LEU A 138 1.25 2.19 -6.55
N PHE A 139 0.59 2.42 -7.68
CA PHE A 139 -0.11 1.37 -8.42
C PHE A 139 0.63 0.90 -9.66
N ASP A 140 1.76 1.53 -10.00
CA ASP A 140 2.56 1.26 -11.21
C ASP A 140 1.71 1.29 -12.51
N ARG A 141 0.74 2.21 -12.54
CA ARG A 141 -0.20 2.36 -13.66
C ARG A 141 -0.74 3.79 -13.76
N PRO A 142 -1.39 4.14 -14.88
CA PRO A 142 -2.03 5.45 -15.04
C PRO A 142 -3.10 5.67 -13.97
N CYS A 143 -3.21 6.90 -13.48
CA CYS A 143 -4.19 7.28 -12.48
C CYS A 143 -5.53 7.62 -13.15
N PHE A 144 -6.63 7.02 -12.70
CA PHE A 144 -7.96 7.26 -13.24
C PHE A 144 -8.66 8.43 -12.55
N GLU A 145 -9.53 9.12 -13.28
CA GLU A 145 -10.33 10.24 -12.77
C GLU A 145 -11.15 9.88 -11.52
N SER A 146 -11.68 8.66 -11.46
CA SER A 146 -12.39 8.12 -10.30
C SER A 146 -11.54 8.08 -9.03
N GLU A 147 -10.23 7.84 -9.15
CA GLU A 147 -9.28 7.79 -8.03
C GLU A 147 -8.96 9.21 -7.54
N LEU A 148 -8.84 10.15 -8.46
CA LEU A 148 -8.69 11.57 -8.15
C LEU A 148 -9.93 12.12 -7.45
N ASN A 149 -11.13 11.75 -7.92
CA ASN A 149 -12.38 12.08 -7.27
C ASN A 149 -12.44 11.52 -5.84
N ALA A 150 -11.99 10.28 -5.64
CA ALA A 150 -11.90 9.67 -4.30
C ALA A 150 -10.90 10.39 -3.38
N ALA A 151 -9.87 11.03 -3.94
CA ALA A 151 -8.93 11.90 -3.22
C ALA A 151 -9.44 13.35 -3.01
N GLY A 152 -10.69 13.64 -3.38
CA GLY A 152 -11.29 14.97 -3.26
C GLY A 152 -10.75 15.97 -4.29
N ILE A 153 -10.45 15.50 -5.50
CA ILE A 153 -10.12 16.34 -6.66
C ILE A 153 -11.26 16.18 -7.68
N ASP A 154 -12.11 17.20 -7.76
CA ASP A 154 -13.28 17.16 -8.65
C ASP A 154 -12.90 17.34 -10.12
N SER A 155 -13.75 16.83 -11.02
CA SER A 155 -13.67 17.05 -12.47
C SER A 155 -13.66 18.54 -12.88
N VAL A 156 -14.24 19.41 -12.07
CA VAL A 156 -14.19 20.88 -12.26
C VAL A 156 -12.79 21.43 -12.00
N GLN A 157 -12.06 20.90 -11.02
CA GLN A 157 -10.68 21.31 -10.74
C GLN A 157 -9.74 20.83 -11.85
N LEU A 158 -9.96 19.60 -12.33
CA LEU A 158 -9.21 19.04 -13.46
C LEU A 158 -9.43 19.83 -14.75
N SER A 159 -10.69 20.12 -15.10
CA SER A 159 -10.98 20.92 -16.31
C SER A 159 -10.38 22.33 -16.23
N LYS A 160 -10.42 22.98 -15.07
CA LYS A 160 -9.76 24.27 -14.83
C LYS A 160 -8.24 24.19 -14.98
N TYR A 161 -7.62 23.12 -14.47
CA TYR A 161 -6.19 22.88 -14.61
C TYR A 161 -5.81 22.77 -16.10
N PHE A 162 -6.50 21.92 -16.86
CA PHE A 162 -6.22 21.76 -18.28
C PHE A 162 -6.56 23.00 -19.13
N SER A 163 -7.63 23.74 -18.80
CA SER A 163 -7.96 24.97 -19.51
C SER A 163 -6.92 26.06 -19.26
N ALA A 164 -6.49 26.25 -18.01
CA ALA A 164 -5.45 27.21 -17.66
C ALA A 164 -4.10 26.90 -18.35
N GLN A 165 -3.84 25.62 -18.62
CA GLN A 165 -2.65 25.16 -19.33
C GLN A 165 -2.71 25.32 -20.85
N THR A 166 -3.90 25.48 -21.43
CA THR A 166 -4.04 25.68 -22.89
C THR A 166 -3.71 27.13 -23.28
N ASP A 167 -3.89 28.06 -22.34
CA ASP A 167 -3.64 29.49 -22.55
C ASP A 167 -2.16 29.88 -22.33
N SER A 168 -1.39 29.09 -21.58
CA SER A 168 0.05 29.27 -21.40
C SER A 168 0.82 28.38 -22.37
N ASN A 169 1.52 28.98 -23.33
CA ASN A 169 2.32 28.33 -24.37
C ASN A 169 3.61 27.66 -23.82
N THR A 170 3.51 26.96 -22.69
CA THR A 170 4.63 26.47 -21.88
C THR A 170 4.62 24.96 -21.81
N ASP A 171 5.75 24.38 -22.23
CA ASP A 171 6.18 22.98 -22.05
C ASP A 171 6.21 22.48 -20.59
N SER A 172 5.65 23.21 -19.63
CA SER A 172 5.65 22.95 -18.19
C SER A 172 4.54 22.02 -17.70
N ASN A 173 3.72 21.47 -18.60
CA ASN A 173 2.62 20.60 -18.19
C ASN A 173 3.19 19.27 -17.70
N LEU A 174 3.09 19.03 -16.39
CA LEU A 174 3.54 17.78 -15.79
C LEU A 174 2.54 16.66 -16.05
N VAL A 175 1.23 16.94 -16.04
CA VAL A 175 0.17 15.94 -16.20
C VAL A 175 -0.36 15.92 -17.63
N PHE A 176 -0.50 14.73 -18.22
CA PHE A 176 -1.12 14.52 -19.54
C PHE A 176 -2.13 13.37 -19.50
N LYS A 177 -3.00 13.31 -20.52
CA LYS A 177 -3.95 12.20 -20.67
C LYS A 177 -3.25 10.98 -21.24
N SER A 178 -3.30 9.86 -20.52
CA SER A 178 -2.72 8.60 -20.97
C SER A 178 -3.38 8.12 -22.27
N LYS A 179 -2.62 7.44 -23.12
CA LYS A 179 -3.12 6.82 -24.37
C LYS A 179 -3.33 5.31 -24.23
N ASP A 180 -2.57 4.66 -23.34
CA ASP A 180 -2.47 3.21 -23.24
C ASP A 180 -3.14 2.67 -21.95
N PHE A 181 -4.23 3.31 -21.52
CA PHE A 181 -4.94 2.94 -20.28
C PHE A 181 -6.00 1.83 -20.47
N LYS A 182 -6.42 1.55 -21.71
CA LYS A 182 -7.48 0.57 -21.99
C LYS A 182 -7.11 -0.87 -21.63
N LYS A 183 -5.80 -1.18 -21.59
CA LYS A 183 -5.29 -2.51 -21.19
C LYS A 183 -5.62 -2.86 -19.73
N TYR A 184 -5.82 -1.86 -18.86
CA TYR A 184 -6.11 -2.06 -17.44
C TYR A 184 -7.60 -2.31 -17.16
N TYR A 185 -8.47 -2.25 -18.17
CA TYR A 185 -9.92 -2.39 -18.00
C TYR A 185 -10.37 -3.82 -17.68
N ASP A 186 -9.58 -4.81 -18.06
CA ASP A 186 -9.87 -6.20 -17.73
C ASP A 186 -9.60 -6.46 -16.24
N GLU A 187 -8.59 -5.78 -15.67
CA GLU A 187 -8.23 -5.83 -14.25
C GLU A 187 -9.09 -4.91 -13.38
N LEU A 188 -9.56 -3.79 -13.94
CA LEU A 188 -10.33 -2.77 -13.23
C LEU A 188 -11.67 -2.48 -13.93
N PRO A 189 -12.67 -3.39 -13.84
CA PRO A 189 -13.96 -3.24 -14.52
C PRO A 189 -14.71 -1.97 -14.10
N GLN A 190 -14.52 -1.53 -12.85
CA GLN A 190 -15.14 -0.34 -12.28
C GLN A 190 -14.63 0.98 -12.91
N MET A 191 -13.49 0.96 -13.61
CA MET A 191 -12.85 2.15 -14.18
C MET A 191 -13.03 2.26 -15.71
N LYS A 192 -13.81 1.36 -16.33
CA LYS A 192 -13.96 1.22 -17.80
C LYS A 192 -14.37 2.48 -18.58
N ASN A 193 -14.93 3.48 -17.91
CA ASN A 193 -15.40 4.72 -18.54
C ASN A 193 -14.67 5.98 -18.05
N SER A 194 -13.67 5.84 -17.18
CA SER A 194 -12.94 6.97 -16.60
C SER A 194 -11.73 7.34 -17.47
N GLN A 195 -11.45 8.65 -17.56
CA GLN A 195 -10.22 9.13 -18.17
C GLN A 195 -9.03 8.77 -17.28
N ALA A 196 -7.87 8.58 -17.90
CA ALA A 196 -6.63 8.29 -17.20
C ALA A 196 -5.58 9.38 -17.45
N TYR A 197 -4.78 9.64 -16.42
CA TYR A 197 -3.78 10.69 -16.37
C TYR A 197 -2.43 10.11 -15.95
N GLU A 198 -1.37 10.65 -16.54
CA GLU A 198 0.03 10.30 -16.29
C GLU A 198 0.86 11.57 -16.14
N ILE A 199 2.07 11.43 -15.60
CA ILE A 199 3.02 12.53 -15.50
C ILE A 199 4.23 12.32 -16.40
N HIS A 200 4.68 13.41 -17.02
CA HIS A 200 5.94 13.46 -17.73
C HIS A 200 7.11 13.35 -16.73
N THR A 201 7.63 12.13 -16.57
CA THR A 201 8.78 11.84 -15.71
C THR A 201 10.03 12.64 -16.11
N ASP A 202 10.16 12.95 -17.39
CA ASP A 202 11.31 13.66 -17.97
C ASP A 202 11.36 15.14 -17.56
N LYS A 203 10.24 15.69 -17.07
CA LYS A 203 10.09 17.11 -16.72
C LYS A 203 9.99 17.34 -15.20
N LEU A 204 10.30 16.32 -14.40
CA LEU A 204 10.16 16.39 -12.94
C LEU A 204 11.26 17.25 -12.30
N ASP A 205 10.86 18.32 -11.63
CA ASP A 205 11.77 19.13 -10.83
C ASP A 205 12.19 18.37 -9.55
N PRO A 206 13.46 18.45 -9.13
CA PRO A 206 13.92 17.84 -7.87
C PRO A 206 13.12 18.30 -6.65
N ASP A 207 12.71 19.57 -6.62
CA ASP A 207 11.90 20.13 -5.54
C ASP A 207 10.51 19.51 -5.50
N PHE A 208 9.94 19.14 -6.67
CA PHE A 208 8.67 18.42 -6.73
C PHE A 208 8.80 17.02 -6.14
N LEU A 209 9.86 16.29 -6.51
CA LEU A 209 10.13 14.95 -5.97
C LEU A 209 10.27 14.98 -4.45
N MET A 210 11.03 15.94 -3.91
CA MET A 210 11.18 16.10 -2.46
C MET A 210 9.83 16.36 -1.78
N ARG A 211 8.94 17.15 -2.38
CA ARG A 211 7.58 17.36 -1.85
C ARG A 211 6.76 16.07 -1.82
N ALA A 212 6.78 15.30 -2.92
CA ALA A 212 6.06 14.03 -2.99
C ALA A 212 6.58 13.01 -1.97
N VAL A 213 7.90 12.88 -1.85
CA VAL A 213 8.55 11.97 -0.88
C VAL A 213 8.24 12.38 0.56
N ASN A 214 8.27 13.69 0.87
CA ASN A 214 7.91 14.18 2.20
C ASN A 214 6.45 13.85 2.53
N LEU A 215 5.55 13.92 1.55
CA LEU A 215 4.15 13.55 1.75
C LEU A 215 3.99 12.05 2.03
N LEU A 216 4.63 11.18 1.24
CA LEU A 216 4.64 9.74 1.48
C LEU A 216 5.26 9.37 2.83
N THR A 217 6.35 10.05 3.22
CA THR A 217 7.00 9.85 4.52
C THR A 217 6.08 10.26 5.66
N ALA A 218 5.34 11.36 5.50
CA ALA A 218 4.36 11.79 6.49
C ALA A 218 3.20 10.79 6.62
N LEU A 219 2.73 10.21 5.50
CA LEU A 219 1.72 9.15 5.52
C LEU A 219 2.23 7.91 6.27
N LEU A 220 3.44 7.45 5.96
CA LEU A 220 4.03 6.29 6.62
C LEU A 220 4.25 6.53 8.12
N LYS A 221 4.61 7.75 8.52
CA LYS A 221 4.84 8.07 9.93
C LYS A 221 3.57 7.94 10.78
N ASP A 222 2.42 8.23 10.20
CA ASP A 222 1.14 8.15 10.92
C ASP A 222 0.64 6.71 11.07
N GLU A 223 0.98 5.83 10.11
CA GLU A 223 0.54 4.42 10.09
C GLU A 223 1.53 3.45 10.75
N VAL A 224 2.82 3.78 10.82
CA VAL A 224 3.83 2.88 11.40
C VAL A 224 3.95 3.11 12.91
N ASP A 225 3.42 2.18 13.70
CA ASP A 225 3.65 2.15 15.15
C ASP A 225 5.10 1.77 15.46
N VAL A 226 5.87 2.76 15.89
CA VAL A 226 7.27 2.62 16.28
C VAL A 226 7.45 2.49 17.80
N SER A 227 6.37 2.42 18.58
CA SER A 227 6.40 2.48 20.05
C SER A 227 7.17 1.32 20.68
N ASP A 228 7.13 0.14 20.05
CA ASP A 228 7.79 -1.08 20.53
C ASP A 228 9.23 -1.25 20.03
N LEU A 229 9.79 -0.27 19.30
CA LEU A 229 11.18 -0.30 18.86
C LEU A 229 12.14 -0.04 20.02
N VAL A 230 12.63 -1.12 20.63
CA VAL A 230 13.70 -1.06 21.65
C VAL A 230 15.05 -0.81 20.98
N SER A 231 15.78 0.22 21.43
CA SER A 231 17.16 0.44 21.00
C SER A 231 18.03 -0.77 21.36
N LYS A 232 18.67 -1.41 20.38
CA LYS A 232 19.50 -2.63 20.56
C LYS A 232 20.64 -2.49 21.58
N THR A 233 21.07 -1.27 21.88
CA THR A 233 22.08 -0.97 22.89
C THR A 233 21.41 -0.28 24.07
N ALA A 234 21.29 -0.99 25.19
CA ALA A 234 21.12 -0.33 26.47
C ALA A 234 22.32 0.61 26.65
N ASN A 235 22.08 1.91 26.85
CA ASN A 235 23.12 2.84 27.26
C ASN A 235 23.59 2.41 28.66
N THR A 236 24.57 1.52 28.76
CA THR A 236 25.32 1.34 30.00
C THR A 236 26.06 2.64 30.25
N SER A 237 25.54 3.47 31.15
CA SER A 237 26.30 4.61 31.63
C SER A 237 27.57 4.09 32.29
N LEU A 238 28.70 4.76 32.04
CA LEU A 238 30.01 4.42 32.61
C LEU A 238 30.06 4.53 34.14
N LEU A 239 28.95 4.88 34.80
CA LEU A 239 28.81 4.99 36.25
C LEU A 239 28.36 3.68 36.92
N ASN A 240 28.10 2.62 36.14
CA ASN A 240 27.73 1.28 36.65
C ASN A 240 28.89 0.27 36.56
N PHE A 241 30.14 0.74 36.63
CA PHE A 241 31.34 -0.11 36.81
C PHE A 241 31.92 0.06 38.22
#